data_AF-A0A409WPY0-F1
#
_entry.id   AF-A0A409WPY0-F1
#
_cell.length_a   1.000
_cell.length_b   1.000
_cell.length_c   1.000
_cell.angle_alpha   90.00
_cell.angle_beta   90.00
_cell.angle_gamma   90.00
#
_symmetry.space_group_name_H-M   'P 1'
#
loop_
_entity.id
_entity.type
_entity.pdbx_description
1 polymer ?
#
loop_
_entity_poly.entity_id
_entity_poly.type
_entity_poly.pdbx_seq_one_letter_code
_entity_poly.pdbx_strand_id
1 'polypeptide(L)'
;MEPSFNSVSQRRSATRRNASKGAERSKEGREKAQSQLLHWDELEEWQKDNEYIIRGYRSPLMQKLYLTMMTLAGMGAAFIVLDPEYAKPTHRGARTTVFISLGLCAVIPVTQLFLTHGFNELVSDMGVQWLLISGALYIAGALLYANRIPERLAPGRFDFFFASHQIFHFCVVLAALAHYQGVLISLRYRISQPNCGQ
;
A
#
# COMPACT_ATOMS: atom_id res chain seq x y z
N MET A 1 44.20 21.27 -39.08
CA MET A 1 43.66 21.00 -37.73
C MET A 1 42.18 20.65 -37.94
N GLU A 2 41.90 19.39 -38.26
CA GLU A 2 40.55 18.91 -38.59
C GLU A 2 39.79 18.58 -37.30
N PRO A 3 38.57 19.10 -37.09
CA PRO A 3 37.79 18.78 -35.91
C PRO A 3 37.17 17.38 -36.04
N SER A 4 37.43 16.55 -35.03
CA SER A 4 36.87 15.22 -34.77
C SER A 4 35.34 15.13 -34.98
N PHE A 5 34.93 14.74 -36.19
CA PHE A 5 33.53 14.49 -36.56
C PHE A 5 32.97 13.15 -36.03
N ASN A 6 33.80 12.32 -35.38
CA ASN A 6 33.48 10.94 -35.02
C ASN A 6 32.70 10.75 -33.71
N SER A 7 32.56 11.77 -32.86
CA SER A 7 31.95 11.61 -31.52
C SER A 7 30.42 11.70 -31.52
N VAL A 8 29.82 12.46 -32.45
CA VAL A 8 28.37 12.73 -32.49
C VAL A 8 27.61 11.55 -33.10
N SER A 9 28.15 10.89 -34.12
CA SER A 9 27.52 9.71 -34.73
C SER A 9 27.55 8.50 -33.80
N GLN A 10 28.67 8.30 -33.07
CA GLN A 10 28.79 7.26 -32.05
C GLN A 10 27.80 7.47 -30.90
N ARG A 11 27.65 8.70 -30.38
CA ARG A 11 26.64 9.02 -29.36
C ARG A 11 25.22 8.74 -29.85
N ARG A 12 24.86 9.16 -31.06
CA ARG A 12 23.54 8.87 -31.67
C ARG A 12 23.28 7.36 -31.81
N SER A 13 24.29 6.57 -32.18
CA SER A 13 24.17 5.12 -32.31
C SER A 13 24.01 4.39 -30.96
N ALA A 14 24.62 4.92 -29.89
CA ALA A 14 24.48 4.40 -28.54
C ALA A 14 23.11 4.73 -27.96
N THR A 15 22.61 5.96 -28.17
CA THR A 15 21.27 6.38 -27.77
C THR A 15 20.18 5.57 -28.47
N ARG A 16 20.31 5.31 -29.79
CA ARG A 16 19.37 4.45 -30.53
C ARG A 16 19.35 3.01 -30.03
N ARG A 17 20.50 2.43 -29.71
CA ARG A 17 20.60 1.07 -29.15
C ARG A 17 20.01 0.96 -27.75
N ASN A 18 20.19 1.99 -26.92
CA ASN A 18 19.57 2.01 -25.58
C ASN A 18 18.05 2.20 -25.67
N ALA A 19 17.56 3.02 -26.62
CA ALA A 19 16.14 3.18 -26.88
C ALA A 19 15.49 1.90 -27.42
N SER A 20 16.15 1.18 -28.35
CA SER A 20 15.63 -0.09 -28.87
C SER A 20 15.57 -1.18 -27.79
N LYS A 21 16.62 -1.29 -26.96
CA LYS A 21 16.63 -2.21 -25.80
C LYS A 21 15.55 -1.87 -24.77
N GLY A 22 15.29 -0.59 -24.52
CA GLY A 22 14.20 -0.16 -23.65
C GLY A 22 12.82 -0.54 -24.20
N ALA A 23 12.63 -0.38 -25.52
CA ALA A 23 11.38 -0.74 -26.20
C ALA A 23 11.15 -2.26 -26.24
N GLU A 24 12.20 -3.07 -26.46
CA GLU A 24 12.12 -4.53 -26.41
C GLU A 24 11.78 -5.03 -24.99
N ARG A 25 12.45 -4.50 -23.96
CA ARG A 25 12.18 -4.87 -22.57
C ARG A 25 10.77 -4.49 -22.11
N SER A 26 10.24 -3.37 -22.63
CA SER A 26 8.85 -2.95 -22.40
C SER A 26 7.84 -3.87 -23.10
N LYS A 27 8.13 -4.28 -24.34
CA LYS A 27 7.29 -5.25 -25.09
C LYS A 27 7.25 -6.61 -24.41
N GLU A 28 8.40 -7.13 -23.99
CA GLU A 28 8.50 -8.42 -23.31
C GLU A 28 7.78 -8.42 -21.95
N GLY A 29 7.86 -7.32 -21.20
CA GLY A 29 7.09 -7.13 -19.97
C GLY A 29 5.57 -7.11 -20.22
N ARG A 30 5.13 -6.53 -21.34
CA ARG A 30 3.71 -6.45 -21.72
C ARG A 30 3.14 -7.79 -22.19
N GLU A 31 3.91 -8.56 -22.97
CA GLU A 31 3.51 -9.93 -23.36
C GLU A 31 3.38 -10.84 -22.15
N LYS A 32 4.33 -10.74 -21.20
CA LYS A 32 4.29 -11.53 -19.96
C LYS A 32 3.12 -11.14 -19.05
N ALA A 33 2.74 -9.87 -19.04
CA ALA A 33 1.54 -9.39 -18.34
C ALA A 33 0.25 -9.89 -19.01
N GLN A 34 0.20 -9.89 -20.35
CA GLN A 34 -0.94 -10.42 -21.11
C GLN A 34 -1.09 -11.95 -20.96
N SER A 35 0.01 -12.70 -20.84
CA SER A 35 -0.05 -14.16 -20.64
C SER A 35 -0.53 -14.56 -19.25
N GLN A 36 -0.56 -13.65 -18.27
CA GLN A 36 -1.09 -13.89 -16.92
C GLN A 36 -2.59 -13.57 -16.78
N LEU A 37 -3.25 -13.15 -17.86
CA LEU A 37 -4.67 -12.81 -17.84
C LEU A 37 -5.54 -14.06 -18.09
N LEU A 38 -6.61 -14.19 -17.30
CA LEU A 38 -7.58 -15.28 -17.39
C LEU A 38 -8.55 -15.11 -18.56
N HIS A 39 -9.06 -16.25 -19.04
CA HIS A 39 -10.18 -16.37 -19.97
C HIS A 39 -11.52 -16.30 -19.22
N TRP A 40 -12.58 -15.91 -19.92
CA TRP A 40 -13.94 -15.86 -19.40
C TRP A 40 -14.41 -17.17 -18.75
N ASP A 41 -14.08 -18.30 -19.37
CA ASP A 41 -14.46 -19.63 -18.86
C ASP A 41 -13.73 -20.01 -17.57
N GLU A 42 -12.59 -19.36 -17.29
CA GLU A 42 -11.80 -19.56 -16.07
C GLU A 42 -12.26 -18.66 -14.91
N LEU A 43 -13.22 -17.76 -15.15
CA LEU A 43 -13.77 -16.88 -14.14
C LEU A 43 -14.71 -17.63 -13.20
N GLU A 44 -14.76 -17.15 -11.96
CA GLU A 44 -15.82 -17.54 -11.04
C GLU A 44 -17.17 -16.98 -11.49
N GLU A 45 -18.23 -17.70 -11.17
CA GLU A 45 -19.57 -17.41 -11.68
C GLU A 45 -20.06 -16.00 -11.34
N TRP A 46 -19.72 -15.45 -10.16
CA TRP A 46 -20.10 -14.09 -9.79
C TRP A 46 -19.33 -12.99 -10.54
N GLN A 47 -18.19 -13.32 -11.17
CA GLN A 47 -17.40 -12.39 -11.99
C GLN A 47 -17.85 -12.37 -13.45
N LYS A 48 -18.72 -13.31 -13.84
CA LYS A 48 -19.23 -13.42 -15.20
C LYS A 48 -20.40 -12.47 -15.43
N ASP A 49 -20.10 -11.20 -15.66
CA ASP A 49 -21.10 -10.15 -15.92
C ASP A 49 -21.40 -9.92 -17.41
N ASN A 50 -20.43 -10.12 -18.32
CA ASN A 50 -20.58 -9.97 -19.76
C ASN A 50 -19.85 -11.04 -20.60
N GLU A 51 -20.61 -11.98 -21.18
CA GLU A 51 -20.11 -13.09 -22.00
C GLU A 51 -19.32 -12.67 -23.27
N TYR A 52 -19.50 -11.44 -23.74
CA TYR A 52 -18.79 -10.91 -24.91
C TYR A 52 -17.35 -10.47 -24.58
N ILE A 53 -17.01 -10.32 -23.30
CA ILE A 53 -15.64 -9.98 -22.86
C ILE A 53 -14.94 -11.29 -22.50
N ILE A 54 -14.15 -11.82 -23.44
CA ILE A 54 -13.65 -13.20 -23.38
C ILE A 54 -12.27 -13.31 -22.72
N ARG A 55 -11.46 -12.25 -22.74
CA ARG A 55 -10.06 -12.25 -22.29
C ARG A 55 -9.71 -10.96 -21.56
N GLY A 56 -8.63 -10.99 -20.78
CA GLY A 56 -8.05 -9.80 -20.16
C GLY A 56 -8.34 -9.66 -18.67
N TYR A 57 -8.90 -10.70 -18.05
CA TYR A 57 -9.23 -10.69 -16.63
C TYR A 57 -8.00 -10.95 -15.76
N ARG A 58 -7.93 -10.31 -14.59
CA ARG A 58 -6.85 -10.60 -13.63
C ARG A 58 -7.26 -11.72 -12.70
N SER A 59 -6.32 -12.62 -12.40
CA SER A 59 -6.53 -13.66 -11.39
C SER A 59 -6.81 -13.04 -10.01
N PRO A 60 -7.93 -13.39 -9.35
CA PRO A 60 -8.27 -12.86 -8.04
C PRO A 60 -7.51 -13.58 -6.90
N LEU A 61 -6.63 -14.54 -7.20
CA LEU A 61 -5.99 -15.39 -6.19
C LEU A 61 -5.27 -14.57 -5.11
N MET A 62 -4.40 -13.63 -5.52
CA MET A 62 -3.66 -12.80 -4.57
C MET A 62 -4.57 -11.89 -3.76
N GLN A 63 -5.59 -11.31 -4.41
CA GLN A 63 -6.59 -10.50 -3.73
C GLN A 63 -7.33 -11.30 -2.65
N LYS A 64 -7.78 -12.52 -2.98
CA LYS A 64 -8.44 -13.42 -2.04
C LYS A 64 -7.55 -13.79 -0.87
N LEU A 65 -6.31 -14.20 -1.14
CA LEU A 65 -5.34 -14.56 -0.11
C LEU A 65 -5.10 -13.41 0.88
N TYR A 66 -4.93 -12.18 0.38
CA TYR A 66 -4.76 -11.03 1.26
C TYR A 66 -6.03 -10.68 2.03
N LEU A 67 -7.19 -10.69 1.39
CA LEU A 67 -8.47 -10.39 2.05
C LEU A 67 -8.80 -11.40 3.16
N THR A 68 -8.60 -12.70 2.91
CA THR A 68 -8.87 -13.73 3.93
C THR A 68 -7.89 -13.61 5.10
N MET A 69 -6.60 -13.40 4.83
CA MET A 69 -5.58 -13.20 5.87
C MET A 69 -5.88 -11.96 6.73
N MET A 70 -6.20 -10.82 6.11
CA MET A 70 -6.54 -9.58 6.83
C MET A 70 -7.81 -9.73 7.66
N THR A 71 -8.81 -10.42 7.14
CA THR A 71 -10.07 -10.67 7.86
C THR A 71 -9.84 -11.56 9.08
N LEU A 72 -9.07 -12.64 8.94
CA LEU A 72 -8.72 -13.51 10.06
C LEU A 72 -7.91 -12.77 11.13
N ALA A 73 -6.92 -11.98 10.71
CA ALA A 73 -6.14 -11.15 11.64
C ALA A 73 -7.01 -10.12 12.37
N GLY A 74 -7.93 -9.46 11.66
CA GLY A 74 -8.86 -8.49 12.23
C GLY A 74 -9.84 -9.14 13.23
N MET A 75 -10.35 -10.32 12.94
CA MET A 75 -11.19 -11.08 13.88
C MET A 75 -10.42 -11.47 15.15
N GLY A 76 -9.18 -11.94 15.02
CA GLY A 76 -8.33 -12.24 16.17
C GLY A 76 -8.05 -11.02 17.04
N ALA A 77 -7.80 -9.87 16.41
CA ALA A 77 -7.62 -8.60 17.12
C ALA A 77 -8.91 -8.17 17.85
N ALA A 78 -10.07 -8.28 17.19
CA ALA A 78 -11.36 -7.96 17.80
C ALA A 78 -11.64 -8.84 19.02
N PHE A 79 -11.38 -10.15 18.93
CA PHE A 79 -11.54 -11.07 20.06
C PHE A 79 -10.72 -10.64 21.28
N ILE A 80 -9.44 -10.31 21.11
CA ILE A 80 -8.57 -9.89 22.21
C ILE A 80 -9.01 -8.54 22.80
N VAL A 81 -9.41 -7.59 21.96
CA VAL A 81 -9.74 -6.22 22.41
C VAL A 81 -11.10 -6.15 23.11
N LEU A 82 -12.07 -6.96 22.67
CA LEU A 82 -13.41 -7.00 23.24
C LEU A 82 -13.49 -7.83 24.53
N ASP A 83 -12.48 -8.66 24.80
CA ASP A 83 -12.44 -9.44 26.03
C ASP A 83 -12.28 -8.54 27.28
N PRO A 84 -13.17 -8.68 28.29
CA PRO A 84 -13.15 -7.86 29.50
C PRO A 84 -11.84 -7.89 30.30
N GLU A 85 -11.08 -8.99 30.23
CA GLU A 85 -9.79 -9.13 30.92
C GLU A 85 -8.75 -8.16 30.35
N TYR A 86 -8.76 -7.98 29.03
CA TYR A 86 -7.86 -7.07 28.32
C TYR A 86 -8.29 -5.61 28.39
N ALA A 87 -9.50 -5.31 28.90
CA ALA A 87 -9.93 -3.94 29.18
C ALA A 87 -9.14 -3.31 30.34
N LYS A 88 -8.59 -4.13 31.25
CA LYS A 88 -7.88 -3.69 32.46
C LYS A 88 -6.66 -2.84 32.13
N PRO A 89 -6.30 -1.86 32.99
CA PRO A 89 -5.14 -0.98 32.76
C PRO A 89 -3.78 -1.70 32.76
N THR A 90 -3.71 -2.94 33.27
CA THR A 90 -2.53 -3.81 33.27
C THR A 90 -2.17 -4.31 31.86
N HIS A 91 -3.17 -4.56 31.01
CA HIS A 91 -3.01 -5.13 29.66
C HIS A 91 -2.90 -4.07 28.55
N ARG A 92 -2.58 -2.83 28.90
CA ARG A 92 -2.41 -1.72 27.92
C ARG A 92 -1.39 -2.03 26.83
N GLY A 93 -0.28 -2.65 27.19
CA GLY A 93 0.75 -3.09 26.23
C GLY A 93 0.22 -4.12 25.25
N ALA A 94 -0.48 -5.15 25.74
CA ALA A 94 -1.04 -6.21 24.91
C ALA A 94 -1.99 -5.67 23.83
N ARG A 95 -2.92 -4.77 24.20
CA ARG A 95 -3.82 -4.11 23.23
C ARG A 95 -3.05 -3.36 22.15
N THR A 96 -2.06 -2.56 22.55
CA THR A 96 -1.24 -1.77 21.62
C THR A 96 -0.48 -2.68 20.66
N THR A 97 0.12 -3.76 21.17
CA THR A 97 0.85 -4.74 20.37
C THR A 97 -0.04 -5.41 19.33
N VAL A 98 -1.27 -5.80 19.69
CA VAL A 98 -2.21 -6.42 18.74
C VAL A 98 -2.57 -5.46 17.60
N PHE A 99 -2.85 -4.18 17.91
CA PHE A 99 -3.15 -3.18 16.88
C PHE A 99 -1.94 -2.88 15.99
N ILE A 100 -0.74 -2.78 16.55
CA ILE A 100 0.49 -2.58 15.77
C ILE A 100 0.74 -3.78 14.86
N SER A 101 0.62 -5.01 15.37
CA SER A 101 0.79 -6.24 14.58
C SER A 101 -0.22 -6.33 13.43
N LEU A 102 -1.47 -5.94 13.68
CA LEU A 102 -2.51 -5.87 12.64
C LEU A 102 -2.16 -4.82 11.57
N GLY A 103 -1.57 -3.69 11.95
CA GLY A 103 -1.07 -2.72 10.97
C GLY A 103 0.13 -3.25 10.17
N LEU A 104 1.05 -3.95 10.84
CA LEU A 104 2.28 -4.47 10.23
C LEU A 104 2.02 -5.62 9.25
N CYS A 105 0.93 -6.39 9.38
CA CYS A 105 0.63 -7.42 8.39
C CYS A 105 0.36 -6.83 7.00
N ALA A 106 -0.06 -5.56 6.91
CA ALA A 106 -0.23 -4.84 5.65
C ALA A 106 1.09 -4.55 4.92
N VAL A 107 2.25 -4.68 5.58
CA VAL A 107 3.57 -4.54 4.94
C VAL A 107 3.78 -5.61 3.86
N ILE A 108 3.23 -6.81 4.04
CA ILE A 108 3.38 -7.92 3.08
C ILE A 108 2.75 -7.56 1.71
N PRO A 109 1.44 -7.23 1.61
CA PRO A 109 0.85 -6.85 0.32
C PRO A 109 1.45 -5.54 -0.24
N VAL A 110 1.84 -4.59 0.61
CA VAL A 110 2.49 -3.36 0.16
C VAL A 110 3.86 -3.66 -0.46
N THR A 111 4.65 -4.54 0.15
CA THR A 111 5.96 -4.96 -0.39
C THR A 111 5.78 -5.69 -1.72
N GLN A 112 4.81 -6.60 -1.82
CA GLN A 112 4.47 -7.26 -3.09
C GLN A 112 4.07 -6.25 -4.17
N LEU A 113 3.34 -5.19 -3.81
CA LEU A 113 2.98 -4.12 -4.73
C LEU A 113 4.23 -3.37 -5.23
N PHE A 114 5.16 -3.05 -4.32
CA PHE A 114 6.44 -2.42 -4.69
C PHE A 114 7.28 -3.26 -5.64
N LEU A 115 7.32 -4.58 -5.43
CA LEU A 115 8.07 -5.50 -6.27
C LEU A 115 7.46 -5.67 -7.68
N THR A 116 6.15 -5.44 -7.84
CA THR A 116 5.43 -5.73 -9.10
C THR A 116 5.26 -4.53 -10.04
N HIS A 117 5.14 -3.31 -9.52
CA HIS A 117 4.78 -2.12 -10.31
C HIS A 117 5.87 -1.04 -10.34
N GLY A 118 6.96 -1.20 -9.58
CA GLY A 118 8.10 -0.26 -9.57
C GLY A 118 7.87 0.98 -8.69
N PHE A 119 8.96 1.63 -8.29
CA PHE A 119 8.93 2.62 -7.19
C PHE A 119 8.24 3.94 -7.55
N ASN A 120 8.53 4.51 -8.71
CA ASN A 120 8.04 5.85 -9.09
C ASN A 120 6.54 5.86 -9.37
N GLU A 121 6.04 4.82 -10.05
CA GLU A 121 4.61 4.67 -10.37
C GLU A 121 3.77 4.45 -9.09
N LEU A 122 4.30 3.74 -8.09
CA LEU A 122 3.60 3.53 -6.82
C LEU A 122 3.46 4.80 -5.97
N VAL A 123 4.54 5.55 -5.85
CA VAL A 123 4.60 6.70 -4.94
C VAL A 123 3.83 7.88 -5.52
N SER A 124 4.00 8.14 -6.81
CA SER A 124 3.36 9.26 -7.52
C SER A 124 1.93 8.94 -7.94
N ASP A 125 1.71 7.79 -8.58
CA ASP A 125 0.49 7.59 -9.37
C ASP A 125 -0.56 6.78 -8.60
N MET A 126 -0.13 5.89 -7.71
CA MET A 126 -1.03 5.06 -6.89
C MET A 126 -1.27 5.58 -5.47
N GLY A 127 -0.59 6.67 -5.07
CA GLY A 127 -0.80 7.31 -3.77
C GLY A 127 -0.24 6.55 -2.55
N VAL A 128 0.71 5.62 -2.76
CA VAL A 128 1.28 4.80 -1.67
C VAL A 128 1.97 5.64 -0.58
N GLN A 129 2.48 6.83 -0.92
CA GLN A 129 2.99 7.77 0.07
C GLN A 129 1.98 8.10 1.19
N TRP A 130 0.70 8.23 0.85
CA TRP A 130 -0.35 8.51 1.81
C TRP A 130 -0.64 7.32 2.73
N LEU A 131 -0.48 6.10 2.22
CA LEU A 131 -0.54 4.88 3.01
C LEU A 131 0.63 4.81 4.01
N LEU A 132 1.84 5.17 3.59
CA LEU A 132 3.02 5.21 4.47
C LEU A 132 2.87 6.28 5.55
N ILE A 133 2.38 7.48 5.21
CA ILE A 133 2.09 8.55 6.17
C ILE A 133 1.03 8.10 7.18
N SER A 134 -0.04 7.46 6.72
CA SER A 134 -1.09 6.90 7.59
C SER A 134 -0.51 5.86 8.56
N GLY A 135 0.28 4.91 8.08
CA GLY A 135 0.95 3.91 8.91
C GLY A 135 1.90 4.52 9.94
N ALA A 136 2.70 5.51 9.54
CA ALA A 136 3.60 6.21 10.45
C ALA A 136 2.84 6.96 11.56
N LEU A 137 1.74 7.65 11.23
CA LEU A 137 0.88 8.33 12.20
C LEU A 137 0.24 7.35 13.19
N TYR A 138 -0.24 6.19 12.73
CA TYR A 138 -0.78 5.15 13.61
C TYR A 138 0.27 4.62 14.59
N ILE A 139 1.46 4.27 14.09
CA ILE A 139 2.55 3.74 14.92
C ILE A 139 3.03 4.80 15.92
N ALA A 140 3.29 6.03 15.46
CA ALA A 140 3.74 7.12 16.32
C ALA A 140 2.71 7.44 17.42
N GLY A 141 1.42 7.56 17.05
CA GLY A 141 0.36 7.78 18.03
C GLY A 141 0.26 6.65 19.05
N ALA A 142 0.31 5.39 18.60
CA ALA A 142 0.27 4.22 19.47
C ALA A 142 1.46 4.19 20.45
N LEU A 143 2.66 4.53 19.99
CA LEU A 143 3.87 4.60 20.83
C LEU A 143 3.79 5.74 21.85
N LEU A 144 3.27 6.91 21.48
CA LEU A 144 3.06 8.02 22.40
C LEU A 144 2.05 7.65 23.51
N TYR A 145 0.94 7.01 23.12
CA TYR A 145 -0.05 6.49 24.05
C TYR A 145 0.50 5.43 24.99
N ALA A 146 1.24 4.44 24.45
CA ALA A 146 1.81 3.36 25.26
C ALA A 146 2.84 3.86 26.28
N ASN A 147 3.67 4.83 25.88
CA ASN A 147 4.72 5.38 26.73
C ASN A 147 4.25 6.54 27.64
N ARG A 148 3.02 7.02 27.47
CA ARG A 148 2.43 8.16 28.19
C ARG A 148 3.24 9.46 28.03
N ILE A 149 3.67 9.75 26.81
CA ILE A 149 4.42 10.97 26.50
C ILE A 149 3.42 12.00 25.95
N PRO A 150 3.42 13.26 26.43
CA PRO A 150 4.43 13.91 27.27
C PRO A 150 4.17 13.88 28.79
N GLU A 151 3.02 13.42 29.27
CA GLU A 151 2.64 13.52 30.69
C GLU A 151 3.58 12.79 31.66
N ARG A 152 4.26 11.74 31.19
CA ARG A 152 5.32 11.05 31.94
C ARG A 152 6.55 11.92 32.18
N LEU A 153 6.83 12.86 31.27
CA LEU A 153 8.02 13.73 31.32
C LEU A 153 7.77 15.00 32.14
N ALA A 154 6.53 15.48 32.23
CA ALA A 154 6.14 16.60 33.09
C ALA A 154 4.79 16.32 33.77
N PRO A 155 4.80 15.60 34.91
CA PRO A 155 3.59 15.30 35.67
C PRO A 155 2.85 16.58 36.10
N GLY A 156 1.53 16.61 35.97
CA GLY A 156 0.68 17.74 36.37
C GLY A 156 0.58 18.88 35.34
N ARG A 157 1.37 18.86 34.27
CA ARG A 157 1.36 19.93 33.24
C ARG A 157 0.36 19.67 32.10
N PHE A 158 0.00 18.41 31.88
CA PHE A 158 -0.78 17.94 30.73
C PHE A 158 -2.11 17.29 31.14
N ASP A 159 -2.65 17.68 32.30
CA ASP A 159 -3.82 17.02 32.89
C ASP A 159 -5.13 17.30 32.12
N PHE A 160 -5.20 18.47 31.46
CA PHE A 160 -6.39 18.90 30.69
C PHE A 160 -6.18 18.89 29.18
N PHE A 161 -4.99 19.29 28.71
CA PHE A 161 -4.67 19.42 27.29
C PHE A 161 -3.34 18.71 26.96
N PHE A 162 -3.26 18.15 25.76
CA PHE A 162 -2.08 17.46 25.21
C PHE A 162 -1.63 16.23 25.99
N ALA A 163 -2.52 15.58 26.74
CA ALA A 163 -2.28 14.24 27.25
C ALA A 163 -2.05 13.26 26.10
N SER A 164 -1.23 12.23 26.29
CA SER A 164 -0.93 11.22 25.26
C SER A 164 -2.18 10.62 24.61
N HIS A 165 -3.27 10.44 25.36
CA HIS A 165 -4.54 9.93 24.84
C HIS A 165 -5.21 10.89 23.85
N GLN A 166 -5.15 12.21 24.11
CA GLN A 166 -5.68 13.21 23.19
C GLN A 166 -4.83 13.26 21.91
N ILE A 167 -3.51 13.29 22.07
CA ILE A 167 -2.58 13.27 20.93
C ILE A 167 -2.79 12.02 20.08
N PHE A 168 -2.99 10.86 20.71
CA PHE A 168 -3.30 9.62 20.03
C PHE A 168 -4.56 9.73 19.16
N HIS A 169 -5.67 10.26 19.68
CA HIS A 169 -6.88 10.46 18.90
C HIS A 169 -6.66 11.42 17.72
N PHE A 170 -5.93 12.51 17.92
CA PHE A 170 -5.56 13.41 16.81
C PHE A 170 -4.75 12.68 15.73
N CYS A 171 -3.74 11.89 16.12
CA CYS A 171 -2.95 11.08 15.18
C CYS A 171 -3.83 10.08 14.42
N VAL A 172 -4.77 9.41 15.09
CA VAL A 172 -5.69 8.44 14.47
C VAL A 172 -6.58 9.12 13.42
N VAL A 173 -7.14 10.29 13.73
CA VAL A 173 -7.98 11.04 12.77
C VAL A 173 -7.16 11.46 11.55
N LEU A 174 -5.95 12.01 11.75
CA LEU A 174 -5.06 12.37 10.65
C LEU A 174 -4.63 11.15 9.83
N ALA A 175 -4.36 10.02 10.47
CA ALA A 175 -4.01 8.77 9.81
C ALA A 175 -5.17 8.24 8.94
N ALA A 176 -6.41 8.35 9.42
CA ALA A 176 -7.60 7.98 8.66
C ALA A 176 -7.82 8.90 7.45
N LEU A 177 -7.62 10.21 7.60
CA LEU A 177 -7.69 11.17 6.50
C LEU A 177 -6.61 10.93 5.44
N ALA A 178 -5.36 10.68 5.85
CA ALA A 178 -4.28 10.31 4.95
C ALA A 178 -4.60 9.01 4.20
N HIS A 179 -5.09 7.99 4.91
CA HIS A 179 -5.50 6.73 4.30
C HIS A 179 -6.61 6.94 3.26
N TYR A 180 -7.63 7.73 3.59
CA TYR A 180 -8.73 8.06 2.69
C TYR A 180 -8.24 8.76 1.41
N GLN A 181 -7.32 9.72 1.52
CA GLN A 181 -6.71 10.37 0.36
C GLN A 181 -5.95 9.36 -0.52
N GLY A 182 -5.18 8.45 0.09
CA GLY A 182 -4.49 7.37 -0.62
C GLY A 182 -5.45 6.48 -1.42
N VAL A 183 -6.57 6.08 -0.80
CA VAL A 183 -7.62 5.28 -1.47
C VAL A 183 -8.25 6.04 -2.63
N LEU A 184 -8.57 7.33 -2.46
CA LEU A 184 -9.13 8.15 -3.54
C LEU A 184 -8.18 8.28 -4.73
N ILE A 185 -6.89 8.48 -4.49
CA ILE A 185 -5.88 8.56 -5.55
C ILE A 185 -5.77 7.22 -6.27
N SER A 186 -5.67 6.11 -5.52
CA SER A 186 -5.61 4.76 -6.09
C SER A 186 -6.86 4.43 -6.92
N LEU A 187 -8.05 4.81 -6.45
CA LEU A 187 -9.30 4.61 -7.18
C LEU A 187 -9.35 5.47 -8.46
N ARG A 188 -8.95 6.74 -8.38
CA ARG A 188 -8.87 7.62 -9.55
C ARG A 188 -7.89 7.08 -10.59
N TYR A 189 -6.71 6.64 -10.16
CA TYR A 189 -5.73 5.99 -11.04
C TYR A 189 -6.35 4.76 -11.71
N ARG A 190 -7.03 3.90 -10.94
CA ARG A 190 -7.68 2.71 -11.49
C ARG A 190 -8.75 3.04 -12.53
N ILE A 191 -9.62 4.01 -12.24
CA ILE A 191 -10.69 4.44 -13.17
C ILE A 191 -10.09 5.11 -14.41
N SER A 192 -8.99 5.86 -14.26
CA SER A 192 -8.31 6.53 -15.39
C SER A 192 -7.62 5.56 -16.35
N GLN A 193 -7.40 4.30 -15.93
CA GLN A 193 -6.77 3.25 -16.70
C GLN A 193 -7.82 2.20 -17.12
N PRO A 194 -8.64 2.43 -18.17
CA PRO A 194 -9.69 1.50 -18.57
C PRO A 194 -9.15 0.16 -19.10
N ASN A 195 -7.90 0.11 -19.59
CA ASN A 195 -7.30 -1.07 -20.18
C ASN A 195 -6.03 -1.46 -19.42
N CYS A 196 -5.96 -2.69 -18.89
CA CYS A 196 -4.76 -3.21 -18.24
C CYS A 196 -3.61 -3.57 -19.21
N GLY A 197 -3.54 -3.00 -20.42
CA GLY A 197 -2.55 -3.45 -21.41
C GLY A 197 -2.49 -2.69 -22.74
N GLN A 198 -2.41 -1.35 -22.71
CA GLN A 198 -1.95 -0.58 -23.87
C GLN A 198 -0.56 0.04 -23.68
#